data_AF-X0YGN4-F1
#
_entry.id   AF-X0YGN4-F1
#
_cell.length_a   1.000
_cell.length_b   1.000
_cell.length_c   1.000
_cell.angle_alpha   90.00
_cell.angle_beta   90.00
_cell.angle_gamma   90.00
#
_symmetry.space_group_name_H-M   'P 1'
#
loop_
_entity.id
_entity.type
_entity.pdbx_description
1 polymer ?
#
loop_
_entity_poly.entity_id
_entity_poly.type
_entity_poly.pdbx_seq_one_letter_code
_entity_poly.pdbx_strand_id
1 'polypeptide(L)'
;KEGNIAVIEELTKNGALLKVGKIMHSYPHCWRCKKPVVFRATKQWFVNIEAFRDLALKEIEKVQFVPTWGKEKIQGMVENRTDWCISRRRVWGVPIPVFYCKGC
;
A
#
# COMPACT_ATOMS: atom_id res chain seq x y z
N LYS A 1 -3.66 -14.95 15.58
CA LYS A 1 -2.72 -15.21 16.70
C LYS A 1 -2.62 -16.71 16.95
N GLU A 2 -3.73 -17.41 17.02
CA GLU A 2 -3.79 -18.89 17.07
C GLU A 2 -2.95 -19.57 15.98
N GLY A 3 -3.08 -19.12 14.71
CA GLY A 3 -2.26 -19.68 13.63
C GLY A 3 -0.74 -19.56 13.82
N ASN A 4 -0.25 -18.47 14.42
CA ASN A 4 1.19 -18.33 14.68
C ASN A 4 1.66 -19.29 15.77
N ILE A 5 0.82 -19.55 16.78
CA ILE A 5 1.12 -20.48 17.88
C ILE A 5 1.19 -21.91 17.34
N ALA A 6 0.20 -22.32 16.55
CA ALA A 6 0.18 -23.64 15.92
C ALA A 6 1.41 -23.91 15.05
N VAL A 7 1.85 -22.91 14.28
CA VAL A 7 3.07 -23.03 13.46
C VAL A 7 4.32 -23.17 14.33
N ILE A 8 4.42 -22.44 15.45
CA ILE A 8 5.55 -22.56 16.38
C ILE A 8 5.60 -23.97 16.99
N GLU A 9 4.46 -24.50 17.43
CA GLU A 9 4.37 -25.85 18.00
C GLU A 9 4.81 -26.92 16.99
N GLU A 10 4.38 -26.80 15.74
CA GLU A 10 4.74 -27.74 14.68
C GLU A 10 6.25 -27.68 14.34
N LEU A 11 6.81 -26.47 14.24
CA LEU A 11 8.26 -26.30 14.05
C LEU A 11 9.08 -26.85 15.23
N THR A 12 8.54 -26.75 16.46
CA THR A 12 9.17 -27.32 17.67
C THR A 12 9.21 -28.84 17.60
N LYS A 13 8.09 -29.47 17.25
CA LYS A 13 7.99 -30.94 17.13
C LYS A 13 8.94 -31.50 16.09
N ASN A 14 9.12 -30.79 14.98
CA ASN A 14 9.98 -31.22 13.87
C ASN A 14 11.47 -30.88 14.07
N GLY A 15 11.87 -30.31 15.22
CA GLY A 15 13.26 -29.92 15.49
C GLY A 15 13.79 -28.81 14.57
N ALA A 16 12.91 -28.13 13.82
CA ALA A 16 13.26 -27.08 12.87
C ALA A 16 13.31 -25.68 13.50
N LEU A 17 12.99 -25.57 14.80
CA LEU A 17 12.93 -24.31 15.53
C LEU A 17 14.22 -24.04 16.30
N LEU A 18 14.96 -23.01 15.90
CA LEU A 18 16.19 -22.59 16.61
C LEU A 18 15.90 -21.79 17.89
N LYS A 19 15.02 -20.78 17.81
CA LYS A 19 14.71 -19.90 18.94
C LYS A 19 13.36 -19.22 18.74
N VAL A 20 12.61 -19.07 19.84
CA VAL A 20 11.41 -18.24 19.92
C VAL A 20 11.65 -17.09 20.89
N GLY A 21 11.23 -15.90 20.50
CA GLY A 21 11.34 -14.70 21.32
C GLY A 21 10.35 -13.64 20.86
N LYS A 22 10.08 -12.67 21.73
CA LYS A 22 9.27 -11.49 21.40
C LYS A 22 10.19 -10.33 21.06
N ILE A 23 9.85 -9.59 20.01
CA ILE A 23 10.58 -8.41 19.56
C ILE A 23 9.60 -7.24 19.57
N MET A 24 10.06 -6.08 20.05
CA MET A 24 9.32 -4.83 19.94
C MET A 24 9.78 -4.08 18.68
N HIS A 25 8.84 -3.77 17.80
CA HIS A 25 9.11 -3.05 16.56
C HIS A 25 7.88 -2.24 16.12
N SER A 26 8.10 -1.32 15.19
CA SER A 26 6.99 -0.63 14.51
C SER A 26 6.25 -1.60 13.60
N TYR A 27 4.92 -1.61 13.67
CA TYR A 27 4.07 -2.43 12.81
C TYR A 27 3.00 -1.55 12.14
N PRO A 28 2.71 -1.74 10.85
CA PRO A 28 1.75 -0.92 10.15
C PRO A 28 0.31 -1.18 10.66
N HIS A 29 -0.42 -0.10 10.88
CA HIS A 29 -1.82 -0.14 11.32
C HIS A 29 -2.69 0.68 10.38
N CYS A 30 -3.94 0.24 10.21
CA CYS A 30 -4.93 0.97 9.44
C CYS A 30 -5.16 2.34 10.09
N TRP A 31 -4.92 3.42 9.35
CA TRP A 31 -5.04 4.78 9.89
C TRP A 31 -6.44 5.11 10.43
N ARG A 32 -7.48 4.48 9.89
CA ARG A 32 -8.89 4.65 10.33
C ARG A 32 -9.27 3.71 11.48
N CYS A 33 -9.09 2.40 11.31
CA CYS A 33 -9.59 1.41 12.27
C CYS A 33 -8.58 1.07 13.37
N LYS A 34 -7.33 1.54 13.26
CA LYS A 34 -6.21 1.27 14.17
C LYS A 34 -5.88 -0.22 14.38
N LYS A 35 -6.38 -1.10 13.50
CA LYS A 35 -6.06 -2.53 13.48
C LYS A 35 -4.79 -2.82 12.67
N PRO A 36 -4.00 -3.85 13.02
CA PRO A 36 -2.82 -4.25 12.25
C PRO A 36 -3.18 -4.57 10.79
N VAL A 37 -2.32 -4.20 9.84
CA VAL A 37 -2.49 -4.56 8.43
C VAL A 37 -1.50 -5.63 8.01
N VAL A 38 -1.89 -6.44 7.03
CA VAL A 38 -1.05 -7.48 6.44
C VAL A 38 -0.98 -7.28 4.93
N PHE A 39 0.16 -7.59 4.34
CA PHE A 39 0.31 -7.59 2.88
C PHE A 39 -0.29 -8.88 2.31
N ARG A 40 -1.12 -8.72 1.27
CA ARG A 40 -1.69 -9.82 0.51
C ARG A 40 -1.84 -9.39 -0.94
N ALA A 41 -1.30 -10.20 -1.86
CA ALA A 41 -1.49 -9.98 -3.28
C ALA A 41 -2.96 -10.19 -3.67
N THR A 42 -3.56 -9.20 -4.34
CA THR A 42 -4.92 -9.28 -4.90
C THR A 42 -4.97 -8.53 -6.21
N LYS A 43 -5.85 -8.94 -7.14
CA LYS A 43 -6.11 -8.19 -8.37
C LYS A 43 -6.71 -6.83 -8.01
N GLN A 44 -6.11 -5.75 -8.51
CA GLN A 44 -6.51 -4.37 -8.28
C GLN A 44 -6.30 -3.57 -9.57
N TRP A 45 -6.96 -2.42 -9.67
CA TRP A 45 -6.81 -1.45 -10.75
C TRP A 45 -5.80 -0.38 -10.35
N PHE A 46 -4.88 -0.10 -11.27
CA PHE A 46 -3.79 0.85 -11.09
C PHE A 46 -3.78 1.87 -12.20
N VAL A 47 -3.32 3.08 -11.87
CA VAL A 47 -2.96 4.12 -12.83
C VAL A 47 -1.45 4.15 -12.94
N ASN A 48 -0.93 4.04 -14.16
CA ASN A 48 0.49 4.17 -14.46
C ASN A 48 0.92 5.62 -14.25
N ILE A 49 1.63 5.89 -13.15
CA ILE A 49 2.09 7.24 -12.81
C ILE A 49 3.30 7.65 -13.66
N GLU A 50 4.14 6.69 -14.02
CA GLU A 50 5.35 6.93 -14.81
C GLU A 50 5.03 7.62 -16.14
N ALA A 51 3.92 7.25 -16.78
CA ALA A 51 3.47 7.83 -18.04
C ALA A 51 3.22 9.35 -18.00
N PHE A 52 2.99 9.95 -16.83
CA PHE A 52 2.72 11.39 -16.69
C PHE A 52 3.48 12.07 -15.55
N ARG A 53 4.48 11.39 -14.96
CA ARG A 53 5.27 11.93 -13.84
C ARG A 53 5.95 13.25 -14.24
N ASP A 54 6.62 13.27 -15.39
CA ASP A 54 7.36 14.45 -15.85
C ASP A 54 6.44 15.64 -16.12
N LEU A 55 5.23 15.38 -16.63
CA LEU A 55 4.23 16.41 -16.83
C LEU A 55 3.78 16.98 -15.48
N ALA A 56 3.49 16.12 -14.51
CA ALA A 56 3.11 16.57 -13.16
C ALA A 56 4.22 17.39 -12.49
N LEU A 57 5.49 16.98 -12.62
CA LEU A 57 6.64 17.73 -12.10
C LEU A 57 6.76 19.11 -12.75
N LYS A 58 6.59 19.21 -14.08
CA LYS A 58 6.58 20.50 -14.79
C LYS A 58 5.45 21.42 -14.35
N GLU A 59 4.27 20.89 -14.05
CA GLU A 59 3.15 21.70 -13.55
C GLU A 59 3.39 22.16 -12.11
N ILE A 60 4.00 21.34 -11.26
CA ILE A 60 4.39 21.73 -9.89
C ILE A 60 5.31 22.95 -9.90
N GLU A 61 6.23 23.05 -10.86
CA GLU A 61 7.12 24.22 -10.99
C GLU A 61 6.38 25.54 -11.20
N LYS A 62 5.20 25.52 -11.82
CA LYS A 62 4.40 26.70 -12.15
C LYS A 62 3.49 27.16 -11.00
N VAL A 63 3.31 26.34 -9.97
CA VAL A 63 2.42 26.62 -8.84
C VAL A 63 3.15 27.45 -7.79
N GLN A 64 2.50 28.51 -7.30
CA GLN A 64 2.98 29.26 -6.15
C GLN A 64 2.64 28.52 -4.85
N PHE A 65 3.66 28.10 -4.10
CA PHE A 65 3.51 27.44 -2.80
C PHE A 65 3.68 28.43 -1.65
N VAL A 66 2.71 28.42 -0.72
CA VAL A 66 2.79 29.14 0.54
C VAL A 66 2.48 28.17 1.67
N PRO A 67 3.45 27.85 2.56
CA PRO A 67 4.86 28.27 2.54
C PRO A 67 5.68 27.60 1.43
N THR A 68 6.83 28.18 1.09
CA THR A 68 7.68 27.78 -0.05
C THR A 68 8.18 26.33 0.01
N TRP A 69 8.50 25.82 1.21
CA TRP A 69 8.94 24.43 1.39
C TRP A 69 7.89 23.38 0.98
N GLY A 70 6.62 23.78 0.81
CA GLY A 70 5.57 22.90 0.32
C GLY A 70 5.89 22.32 -1.07
N LYS A 71 6.60 23.08 -1.91
CA LYS A 71 7.03 22.65 -3.24
C LYS A 71 7.96 21.45 -3.18
N GLU A 72 9.03 21.53 -2.39
CA GLU A 72 10.02 20.46 -2.24
C GLU A 72 9.38 19.17 -1.73
N LYS A 73 8.42 19.27 -0.79
CA LYS A 73 7.70 18.10 -0.28
C LYS A 73 6.86 17.40 -1.35
N ILE A 74 6.05 18.14 -2.11
CA ILE A 74 5.20 17.52 -3.13
C ILE A 74 6.03 17.00 -4.30
N GLN A 75 7.10 17.71 -4.67
CA GLN A 75 8.02 17.30 -5.73
C GLN A 75 8.69 15.96 -5.39
N GLY A 76 9.29 15.83 -4.20
CA GLY A 76 9.90 14.57 -3.78
C GLY A 76 8.89 13.42 -3.63
N MET A 77 7.65 13.72 -3.24
CA MET A 77 6.56 12.73 -3.19
C MET A 77 6.17 12.21 -4.57
N VAL A 78 6.12 13.09 -5.58
CA VAL A 78 5.71 12.76 -6.95
C VAL A 78 6.82 12.05 -7.71
N GLU A 79 8.07 12.49 -7.52
CA GLU A 79 9.27 11.89 -8.12
C GLU A 79 9.39 10.40 -7.77
N ASN A 80 9.20 10.06 -6.50
CA ASN A 80 9.33 8.69 -5.99
C ASN A 80 8.01 7.90 -6.02
N ARG A 81 6.94 8.45 -6.63
CA ARG A 81 5.62 7.84 -6.62
C ARG A 81 5.58 6.64 -7.58
N THR A 82 5.20 5.49 -7.04
CA THR A 82 4.85 4.29 -7.80
C THR A 82 3.38 4.31 -8.24
N ASP A 83 2.97 3.29 -8.99
CA ASP A 83 1.61 3.15 -9.50
C ASP A 83 0.53 3.36 -8.46
N TRP A 84 -0.49 4.12 -8.85
CA TRP A 84 -1.57 4.47 -7.96
C TRP A 84 -2.68 3.44 -8.03
N CYS A 85 -2.80 2.62 -6.98
CA CYS A 85 -3.95 1.74 -6.78
C CYS A 85 -5.22 2.58 -6.54
N ILE A 86 -6.15 2.55 -7.50
CA ILE A 86 -7.41 3.31 -7.46
C ILE A 86 -8.60 2.46 -7.00
N SER A 87 -8.56 1.13 -7.17
CA SER A 87 -9.67 0.27 -6.75
C SER A 87 -9.72 0.08 -5.24
N ARG A 88 -10.94 0.00 -4.71
CA ARG A 88 -11.21 -0.28 -3.30
C ARG A 88 -12.34 -1.31 -3.21
N ARG A 89 -12.19 -2.28 -2.31
CA ARG A 89 -13.27 -3.22 -1.97
C ARG A 89 -14.19 -2.59 -0.92
N ARG A 90 -15.04 -1.66 -1.37
CA ARG A 90 -16.01 -0.92 -0.54
C ARG A 90 -17.30 -0.73 -1.32
N VAL A 91 -18.41 -0.60 -0.60
CA VAL A 91 -19.74 -0.36 -1.18
C VAL A 91 -19.98 1.13 -1.42
N TRP A 92 -19.46 1.99 -0.55
CA TRP A 92 -19.59 3.44 -0.68
C TRP A 92 -18.44 4.04 -1.50
N GLY A 93 -18.78 4.65 -2.64
CA GLY A 93 -17.85 5.30 -3.56
C GLY A 93 -18.36 5.30 -4.99
N VAL A 94 -17.59 5.89 -5.91
CA VAL A 94 -17.89 5.86 -7.36
C VAL A 94 -17.47 4.49 -7.92
N PRO A 95 -18.35 3.71 -8.56
CA PRO A 95 -17.99 2.46 -9.20
C PRO A 95 -17.00 2.67 -10.35
N ILE A 96 -16.03 1.76 -10.50
CA ILE A 96 -15.16 1.73 -11.68
C ILE A 96 -15.98 1.16 -12.84
N PRO A 97 -16.19 1.88 -13.95
CA PRO A 97 -17.05 1.47 -15.06
C PRO A 97 -16.37 0.42 -15.94
N VAL A 98 -16.14 -0.77 -15.40
CA VAL A 98 -15.56 -1.91 -16.13
C VAL A 98 -16.52 -3.09 -16.08
N PHE A 99 -16.69 -3.73 -17.23
CA PHE A 99 -17.49 -4.93 -17.40
C PHE A 99 -16.58 -6.08 -17.79
N TYR A 100 -16.80 -7.25 -17.19
CA TYR A 100 -16.10 -8.47 -17.56
C TYR A 100 -17.01 -9.30 -18.47
N CYS A 101 -16.48 -9.72 -19.62
CA CYS A 101 -17.14 -10.71 -20.45
C CYS A 101 -17.22 -12.04 -19.68
N LYS A 102 -18.33 -12.76 -19.82
CA LYS A 102 -18.49 -14.09 -19.20
C LYS A 102 -17.94 -15.23 -20.07
N GLY A 103 -17.70 -14.97 -21.35
CA GLY A 103 -17.35 -15.99 -22.35
C GLY A 103 -15.89 -16.03 -22.78
N CYS A 104 -15.03 -15.15 -22.25
CA CYS A 104 -13.58 -15.15 -22.50
C CYS A 104 -12.80 -14.93 -21.20
#